data_AF-A0A1Z8MF97-F1
#
_entry.id   AF-A0A1Z8MF97-F1
#
_cell.length_a   1.000
_cell.length_b   1.000
_cell.length_c   1.000
_cell.angle_alpha   90.00
_cell.angle_beta   90.00
_cell.angle_gamma   90.00
#
_symmetry.space_group_name_H-M   'P 1'
#
loop_
_entity.id
_entity.type
_entity.pdbx_description
1 polymer ?
#
loop_
_entity_poly.entity_id
_entity_poly.type
_entity_poly.pdbx_seq_one_letter_code
_entity_poly.pdbx_strand_id
1 'polypeptide(L)'
;MNHSHLPRLFFTLTLFLTLPLLSGCPLNGTGNTIGETVLHGDWNMKSMVPLETGDKIDLSNDYTFRPDKTFTNISHVKLIDGATNELLYQQTTEETGTWTIDGNDSCWTTSEAKIIDFDSRTPLITREMIEQELENELPPECLQIVSASQSKITLRLISEGGTVILVRK
;
A
#
# COMPACT_ATOMS: atom_id res chain seq x y z
N MET A 1 -4.00 -31.12 -16.71
CA MET A 1 -3.50 -29.78 -17.11
C MET A 1 -4.71 -28.87 -17.21
N ASN A 2 -4.96 -28.08 -16.16
CA ASN A 2 -6.08 -27.15 -16.10
C ASN A 2 -5.53 -25.81 -15.60
N HIS A 3 -5.00 -25.00 -16.53
CA HIS A 3 -4.44 -23.67 -16.26
C HIS A 3 -5.53 -22.59 -16.29
N SER A 4 -6.61 -22.78 -15.54
CA SER A 4 -7.82 -21.94 -15.63
C SER A 4 -8.10 -21.07 -14.39
N HIS A 5 -7.17 -20.96 -13.45
CA HIS A 5 -7.37 -20.16 -12.22
C HIS A 5 -6.49 -18.91 -12.09
N LEU A 6 -5.54 -18.68 -13.01
CA LEU A 6 -4.71 -17.46 -12.98
C LEU A 6 -5.45 -16.12 -13.24
N PRO A 7 -6.59 -16.01 -13.96
CA PRO A 7 -7.15 -14.69 -14.25
C PRO A 7 -8.01 -14.10 -13.12
N ARG A 8 -8.13 -14.76 -11.95
CA ARG A 8 -8.90 -14.26 -10.80
C ARG A 8 -8.07 -13.77 -9.61
N LEU A 9 -6.80 -14.15 -9.51
CA LEU A 9 -5.93 -13.75 -8.39
C LEU A 9 -5.21 -12.42 -8.62
N PHE A 10 -5.15 -11.94 -9.87
CA PHE A 10 -4.60 -10.61 -10.16
C PHE A 10 -5.53 -9.47 -9.75
N PHE A 11 -6.84 -9.75 -9.63
CA PHE A 11 -7.81 -8.79 -9.12
C PHE A 11 -7.70 -8.51 -7.62
N THR A 12 -6.92 -9.31 -6.88
CA THR A 12 -6.68 -9.08 -5.45
C THR A 12 -5.39 -8.33 -5.15
N LEU A 13 -4.51 -8.11 -6.13
CA LEU A 13 -3.32 -7.29 -5.92
C LEU A 13 -3.60 -5.80 -6.09
N THR A 14 -4.60 -5.47 -6.91
CA THR A 14 -5.30 -4.19 -6.88
C THR A 14 -6.15 -4.02 -5.62
N LEU A 15 -6.43 -5.06 -4.82
CA LEU A 15 -7.26 -4.92 -3.62
C LEU A 15 -6.57 -4.22 -2.43
N PHE A 16 -5.29 -3.85 -2.54
CA PHE A 16 -4.69 -2.87 -1.63
C PHE A 16 -4.69 -1.43 -2.18
N LEU A 17 -5.08 -1.20 -3.44
CA LEU A 17 -5.10 0.13 -4.08
C LEU A 17 -6.40 0.48 -4.82
N THR A 18 -7.40 -0.40 -4.90
CA THR A 18 -8.72 -0.13 -5.48
C THR A 18 -9.81 -0.46 -4.47
N LEU A 19 -10.07 0.50 -3.59
CA LEU A 19 -11.20 0.49 -2.65
C LEU A 19 -12.53 0.54 -3.42
N PRO A 20 -13.58 -0.18 -2.98
CA PRO A 20 -14.92 0.04 -3.47
C PRO A 20 -15.42 1.40 -2.99
N LEU A 21 -15.89 2.19 -3.97
CA LEU A 21 -16.72 3.37 -3.82
C LEU A 21 -17.75 3.19 -2.69
N LEU A 22 -17.64 3.94 -1.60
CA LEU A 22 -18.80 4.34 -0.81
C LEU A 22 -18.52 5.70 -0.15
N SER A 23 -19.44 6.61 -0.46
CA SER A 23 -19.56 8.00 -0.07
C SER A 23 -19.41 8.27 1.43
N GLY A 24 -18.61 9.28 1.76
CA GLY A 24 -18.72 10.09 2.98
C GLY A 24 -18.26 9.39 4.25
N CYS A 25 -16.98 9.54 4.60
CA CYS A 25 -16.58 9.36 6.00
C CYS A 25 -17.12 10.55 6.82
N PRO A 26 -17.96 10.33 7.84
CA PRO A 26 -18.30 11.38 8.79
C PRO A 26 -17.08 11.66 9.67
N LEU A 27 -16.61 12.90 9.63
CA LEU A 27 -15.65 13.50 10.56
C LEU A 27 -16.25 13.45 11.97
N ASN A 28 -15.84 12.48 12.79
CA ASN A 28 -16.08 12.57 14.23
C ASN A 28 -15.12 11.65 15.00
N GLY A 29 -14.10 12.25 15.61
CA GLY A 29 -13.16 11.59 16.49
C GLY A 29 -12.62 12.53 17.56
N THR A 30 -13.36 12.62 18.67
CA THR A 30 -12.96 13.31 19.90
C THR A 30 -11.68 12.72 20.51
N GLY A 31 -10.71 13.60 20.83
CA GLY A 31 -10.07 13.59 22.14
C GLY A 31 -8.85 12.70 22.38
N ASN A 32 -7.85 12.75 21.50
CA ASN A 32 -6.43 12.71 21.89
C ASN A 32 -5.61 13.15 20.67
N THR A 33 -5.11 14.39 20.63
CA THR A 33 -4.40 14.89 19.45
C THR A 33 -3.03 14.23 19.36
N ILE A 34 -2.93 13.17 18.56
CA ILE A 34 -1.64 12.72 18.06
C ILE A 34 -1.11 13.85 17.17
N GLY A 35 -0.04 14.51 17.61
CA GLY A 35 0.50 15.66 16.90
C GLY A 35 0.97 15.29 15.50
N GLU A 36 0.79 16.21 14.53
CA GLU A 36 1.18 16.02 13.11
C GLU A 36 2.64 15.55 12.95
N THR A 37 3.51 15.91 13.89
CA THR A 37 4.92 15.53 13.91
C THR A 37 5.18 14.04 13.99
N VAL A 38 4.18 13.23 14.38
CA VAL A 38 4.40 11.81 14.60
C VAL A 38 4.73 11.06 13.32
N LEU A 39 4.18 11.47 12.18
CA LEU A 39 4.43 10.84 10.87
C LEU A 39 5.75 11.30 10.26
N HIS A 40 6.28 12.46 10.64
CA HIS A 40 7.43 13.06 9.97
C HIS A 40 8.65 12.11 9.95
N GLY A 41 9.21 11.94 8.75
CA GLY A 41 10.45 11.22 8.48
C GLY A 41 10.24 9.88 7.79
N ASP A 42 11.24 9.00 7.95
CA ASP A 42 11.39 7.82 7.11
C ASP A 42 10.89 6.56 7.83
N TRP A 43 10.05 5.80 7.13
CA TRP A 43 9.39 4.61 7.65
C TRP A 43 9.49 3.46 6.66
N ASN A 44 9.49 2.25 7.20
CA ASN A 44 9.40 1.02 6.45
C ASN A 44 8.17 0.23 6.89
N MET A 45 7.46 -0.32 5.92
CA MET A 45 6.43 -1.34 6.12
C MET A 45 6.89 -2.62 5.41
N LYS A 46 6.67 -3.77 6.03
CA LYS A 46 6.83 -5.08 5.39
C LYS A 46 5.63 -5.96 5.67
N SER A 47 5.20 -6.70 4.67
CA SER A 47 4.13 -7.68 4.78
C SER A 47 4.44 -8.88 3.88
N MET A 48 4.03 -10.06 4.31
CA MET A 48 4.04 -11.27 3.50
C MET A 48 2.63 -11.83 3.47
N VAL A 49 2.06 -11.92 2.28
CA VAL A 49 0.68 -12.37 2.07
C VAL A 49 0.71 -13.72 1.38
N PRO A 50 0.39 -14.83 2.07
CA PRO A 50 0.21 -16.11 1.42
C PRO A 50 -1.08 -16.09 0.57
N LEU A 51 -1.02 -16.70 -0.60
CA LEU A 51 -2.15 -16.87 -1.51
C LEU A 51 -2.73 -18.27 -1.41
N GLU A 52 -4.00 -18.43 -1.75
CA GLU A 52 -4.67 -19.75 -1.79
C GLU A 52 -4.02 -20.72 -2.79
N THR A 53 -3.30 -20.21 -3.79
CA THR A 53 -2.51 -21.03 -4.74
C THR A 53 -1.29 -21.68 -4.12
N GLY A 54 -0.89 -21.24 -2.91
CA GLY A 54 0.37 -21.59 -2.27
C GLY A 54 1.49 -20.58 -2.52
N ASP A 55 1.34 -19.73 -3.54
CA ASP A 55 2.27 -18.62 -3.79
C ASP A 55 2.23 -17.59 -2.67
N LYS A 56 3.21 -16.70 -2.63
CA LYS A 56 3.26 -15.62 -1.65
C LYS A 56 3.66 -14.31 -2.30
N ILE A 57 3.07 -13.24 -1.78
CA ILE A 57 3.45 -11.87 -2.11
C ILE A 57 4.33 -11.35 -0.98
N ASP A 58 5.53 -10.88 -1.32
CA ASP A 58 6.39 -10.10 -0.43
C ASP A 58 6.25 -8.63 -0.81
N LEU A 59 5.75 -7.84 0.14
CA LEU A 59 5.48 -6.42 -0.02
C LEU A 59 6.34 -5.64 0.96
N SER A 60 7.07 -4.65 0.46
CA SER A 60 7.76 -3.67 1.30
C SER A 60 7.58 -2.27 0.78
N ASN A 61 7.30 -1.32 1.66
CA ASN A 61 7.13 0.08 1.31
C ASN A 61 8.05 0.93 2.16
N ASP A 62 8.60 1.95 1.52
CA ASP A 62 9.53 2.89 2.11
C ASP A 62 8.93 4.30 2.00
N TYR A 63 8.28 4.73 3.08
CA TYR A 63 7.61 6.01 3.15
C TYR A 63 8.55 7.09 3.68
N THR A 64 8.42 8.29 3.14
CA THR A 64 9.04 9.51 3.65
C THR A 64 7.98 10.58 3.79
N PHE A 65 7.59 10.93 5.01
CA PHE A 65 6.62 12.02 5.26
C PHE A 65 7.36 13.31 5.64
N ARG A 66 7.09 14.40 4.91
CA ARG A 66 7.78 15.67 5.08
C ARG A 66 6.95 16.69 5.86
N PRO A 67 7.56 17.65 6.58
CA PRO A 67 6.84 18.69 7.33
C PRO A 67 5.95 19.60 6.49
N ASP A 68 6.19 19.69 5.18
CA ASP A 68 5.35 20.45 4.22
C ASP A 68 4.10 19.68 3.76
N LYS A 69 3.79 18.57 4.45
CA LYS A 69 2.63 17.70 4.19
C LYS A 69 2.70 16.93 2.87
N THR A 70 3.90 16.77 2.31
CA THR A 70 4.16 15.87 1.19
C THR A 70 4.65 14.50 1.66
N PHE A 71 4.44 13.47 0.86
CA PHE A 71 5.08 12.17 1.05
C PHE A 71 5.64 11.60 -0.25
N THR A 72 6.61 10.70 -0.08
CA THR A 72 7.08 9.79 -1.13
C THR A 72 6.98 8.36 -0.59
N ASN A 73 6.54 7.43 -1.42
CA ASN A 73 6.55 6.00 -1.14
C ASN A 73 7.31 5.27 -2.24
N ILE A 74 8.30 4.46 -1.86
CA ILE A 74 8.91 3.47 -2.76
C ILE A 74 8.36 2.10 -2.37
N SER A 75 7.51 1.54 -3.23
CA SER A 75 6.91 0.22 -3.02
C SER A 75 7.65 -0.83 -3.81
N HIS A 76 7.96 -1.94 -3.18
CA HIS A 76 8.50 -3.14 -3.81
C HIS A 76 7.51 -4.29 -3.60
N VAL A 77 7.13 -4.92 -4.72
CA VAL A 77 6.24 -6.07 -4.72
C VAL A 77 6.96 -7.23 -5.39
N LYS A 78 6.90 -8.41 -4.79
CA LYS A 78 7.40 -9.65 -5.37
C LYS A 78 6.35 -10.73 -5.27
N LEU A 79 6.12 -11.45 -6.36
CA LEU A 79 5.37 -12.71 -6.36
C LEU A 79 6.36 -13.87 -6.41
N ILE A 80 6.25 -14.75 -5.43
CA ILE A 80 7.15 -15.89 -5.26
C ILE A 80 6.33 -17.17 -5.32
N ASP A 81 6.77 -18.10 -6.17
CA ASP A 81 6.17 -19.42 -6.30
C ASP A 81 6.25 -20.18 -4.98
N GLY A 82 5.12 -20.72 -4.53
CA GLY A 82 5.01 -21.38 -3.23
C GLY A 82 5.79 -22.70 -3.11
N ALA A 83 5.92 -23.43 -4.22
CA ALA A 83 6.48 -24.77 -4.24
C ALA A 83 7.99 -24.76 -4.49
N THR A 84 8.46 -23.87 -5.35
CA THR A 84 9.86 -23.78 -5.81
C THR A 84 10.62 -22.62 -5.19
N ASN A 85 9.91 -21.65 -4.60
CA ASN A 85 10.46 -20.39 -4.09
C ASN A 85 11.17 -19.56 -5.18
N GLU A 86 10.80 -19.76 -6.45
CA GLU A 86 11.25 -18.95 -7.57
C GLU A 86 10.53 -17.59 -7.59
N LEU A 87 11.26 -16.54 -7.97
CA LEU A 87 10.67 -15.24 -8.25
C LEU A 87 9.94 -15.28 -9.59
N LEU A 88 8.62 -15.09 -9.57
CA LEU A 88 7.78 -15.08 -10.75
C LEU A 88 7.62 -13.67 -11.32
N TYR A 89 7.57 -12.68 -10.43
CA TYR A 89 7.34 -11.30 -10.79
C TYR A 89 7.89 -10.37 -9.71
N GLN A 90 8.43 -9.23 -10.12
CA GLN A 90 8.73 -8.12 -9.23
C GLN A 90 8.44 -6.78 -9.90
N GLN A 91 8.05 -5.81 -9.08
CA GLN A 91 7.99 -4.42 -9.49
C GLN A 91 8.48 -3.50 -8.37
N THR A 92 8.96 -2.33 -8.78
CA THR A 92 9.19 -1.19 -7.91
C THR A 92 8.43 0.01 -8.45
N THR A 93 7.59 0.62 -7.61
CA THR A 93 6.88 1.86 -7.93
C THR A 93 7.33 3.00 -7.02
N GLU A 94 7.29 4.21 -7.55
CA GLU A 94 7.38 5.45 -6.78
C GLU A 94 6.06 6.17 -6.84
N GLU A 95 5.53 6.50 -5.66
CA GLU A 95 4.34 7.31 -5.49
C GLU A 95 4.72 8.59 -4.75
N THR A 96 4.16 9.71 -5.19
CA THR A 96 4.26 10.99 -4.49
C THR A 96 2.88 11.56 -4.24
N GLY A 97 2.74 12.31 -3.18
CA GLY A 97 1.45 12.83 -2.79
C GLY A 97 1.48 13.74 -1.58
N THR A 98 0.30 13.97 -1.01
CA THR A 98 0.11 14.77 0.19
C THR A 98 -0.54 13.95 1.29
N TRP A 99 -0.32 14.33 2.54
CA TRP A 99 -0.95 13.69 3.69
C TRP A 99 -1.56 14.72 4.64
N THR A 100 -2.59 14.29 5.37
CA THR A 100 -3.22 15.07 6.44
C THR A 100 -3.40 14.22 7.69
N ILE A 101 -3.48 14.87 8.85
CA ILE A 101 -3.97 14.27 10.09
C ILE A 101 -5.15 15.10 10.57
N ASP A 102 -6.28 14.45 10.85
CA ASP A 102 -7.41 15.05 11.55
C ASP A 102 -7.81 14.14 12.72
N GLY A 103 -7.62 14.64 13.95
CA GLY A 103 -7.76 13.83 15.15
C GLY A 103 -6.79 12.64 15.15
N ASN A 104 -7.34 11.43 15.01
CA ASN A 104 -6.58 10.18 14.90
C ASN A 104 -6.55 9.62 13.48
N ASP A 105 -7.16 10.29 12.50
CA ASP A 105 -7.22 9.78 11.14
C ASP A 105 -6.09 10.39 10.31
N SER A 106 -5.34 9.55 9.61
CA SER A 106 -4.29 9.94 8.67
C SER A 106 -4.74 9.60 7.26
N CYS A 107 -4.86 10.62 6.41
CA CYS A 107 -5.32 10.45 5.03
C CYS A 107 -4.20 10.79 4.05
N TRP A 108 -3.94 9.91 3.09
CA TRP A 108 -2.88 10.04 2.10
C TRP A 108 -3.50 10.13 0.70
N THR A 109 -3.11 11.14 -0.06
CA THR A 109 -3.59 11.37 -1.42
C THR A 109 -2.42 11.28 -2.38
N THR A 110 -2.39 10.26 -3.21
CA THR A 110 -1.39 10.10 -4.28
C THR A 110 -1.70 11.06 -5.42
N SER A 111 -0.70 11.84 -5.84
CA SER A 111 -0.80 12.76 -6.99
C SER A 111 -0.11 12.21 -8.24
N GLU A 112 0.94 11.42 -8.08
CA GLU A 112 1.68 10.80 -9.16
C GLU A 112 2.17 9.43 -8.71
N ALA A 113 2.10 8.45 -9.61
CA ALA A 113 2.69 7.14 -9.42
C ALA A 113 3.35 6.66 -10.73
N LYS A 114 4.50 6.01 -10.62
CA LYS A 114 5.20 5.45 -11.79
C LYS A 114 6.00 4.20 -11.44
N ILE A 115 6.23 3.36 -12.45
CA ILE A 115 7.06 2.16 -12.35
C ILE A 115 8.54 2.53 -12.56
N ILE A 116 9.37 2.28 -11.55
CA ILE A 116 10.83 2.44 -11.61
C ILE A 116 11.49 1.17 -12.18
N ASP A 117 11.07 0.01 -11.71
CA ASP A 117 11.63 -1.29 -12.11
C ASP A 117 10.52 -2.33 -12.27
N PHE A 118 10.67 -3.23 -13.23
CA PHE A 118 9.69 -4.27 -13.54
C PHE A 118 10.37 -5.47 -14.18
N ASP A 119 10.14 -6.65 -13.63
CA ASP A 119 10.52 -7.93 -14.21
C ASP A 119 9.40 -8.95 -14.00
N SER A 120 9.03 -9.66 -15.06
CA SER A 120 7.94 -10.63 -15.02
C SER A 120 8.27 -11.85 -15.87
N ARG A 121 8.18 -13.02 -15.25
CA ARG A 121 8.19 -14.33 -15.91
C ARG A 121 6.77 -14.86 -16.10
N THR A 122 5.77 -14.15 -15.58
CA THR A 122 4.36 -14.49 -15.72
C THR A 122 3.80 -13.77 -16.95
N PRO A 123 3.44 -14.48 -18.04
CA PRO A 123 3.03 -13.85 -19.31
C PRO A 123 1.74 -13.02 -19.23
N LEU A 124 0.99 -13.13 -18.14
CA LEU A 124 -0.24 -12.39 -17.90
C LEU A 124 -0.03 -11.10 -17.08
N ILE A 125 1.16 -10.86 -16.54
CA ILE A 125 1.49 -9.62 -15.84
C ILE A 125 2.41 -8.83 -16.75
N THR A 126 1.90 -7.74 -17.31
CA THR A 126 2.67 -6.83 -18.16
C THR A 126 2.83 -5.48 -17.48
N ARG A 127 3.89 -4.76 -17.87
CA ARG A 127 4.13 -3.40 -17.41
C ARG A 127 2.97 -2.47 -17.75
N GLU A 128 2.44 -2.58 -18.97
CA GLU A 128 1.33 -1.76 -19.47
C GLU A 128 0.06 -1.91 -18.60
N MET A 129 -0.24 -3.14 -18.14
CA MET A 129 -1.39 -3.37 -17.25
C MET A 129 -1.23 -2.60 -15.93
N ILE A 130 -0.03 -2.59 -15.36
CA ILE A 130 0.24 -1.85 -14.12
C ILE A 130 0.21 -0.34 -14.36
N GLU A 131 0.79 0.15 -15.47
CA GLU A 131 0.77 1.58 -15.81
C GLU A 131 -0.66 2.09 -15.97
N GLN A 132 -1.55 1.33 -16.61
CA GLN A 132 -2.97 1.65 -16.71
C GLN A 132 -3.68 1.69 -15.36
N GLU A 133 -3.28 0.86 -14.39
CA GLU A 133 -3.83 0.90 -13.04
C GLU A 133 -3.40 2.17 -12.30
N LEU A 134 -2.14 2.59 -12.43
CA LEU A 134 -1.58 3.79 -11.80
C LEU A 134 -2.12 5.10 -12.38
N GLU A 135 -2.57 5.11 -13.64
CA GLU A 135 -3.18 6.28 -14.27
C GLU A 135 -4.58 6.61 -13.72
N ASN A 136 -5.23 5.66 -13.04
CA ASN A 136 -6.54 5.93 -12.44
C ASN A 136 -6.36 6.78 -11.19
N GLU A 137 -7.07 7.91 -11.12
CA GLU A 137 -7.13 8.71 -9.89
C GLU A 137 -7.66 7.85 -8.74
N LEU A 138 -6.80 7.62 -7.74
CA LEU A 138 -7.17 6.90 -6.53
C LEU A 138 -7.76 7.88 -5.51
N PRO A 139 -8.89 7.54 -4.86
CA PRO A 139 -9.39 8.33 -3.76
C PRO A 139 -8.36 8.33 -2.61
N PRO A 140 -8.37 9.35 -1.73
CA PRO A 140 -7.49 9.38 -0.57
C PRO A 140 -7.64 8.11 0.29
N GLU A 141 -6.52 7.52 0.69
CA GLU A 141 -6.49 6.39 1.62
C GLU A 141 -6.46 6.93 3.06
N CYS A 142 -7.54 6.70 3.82
CA CYS A 142 -7.64 7.13 5.21
C CYS A 142 -7.50 5.96 6.19
N LEU A 143 -6.55 6.12 7.11
CA LEU A 143 -6.14 5.13 8.10
C LEU A 143 -6.28 5.72 9.50
N GLN A 144 -6.86 4.97 10.43
CA GLN A 144 -6.91 5.38 11.83
C GLN A 144 -5.59 5.05 12.53
N ILE A 145 -4.96 6.05 13.15
CA ILE A 145 -3.81 5.87 14.04
C ILE A 145 -4.28 5.24 15.35
N VAL A 146 -3.91 3.97 15.54
CA VAL A 146 -4.23 3.19 16.75
C VAL A 146 -3.21 3.46 17.85
N SER A 147 -1.93 3.57 17.49
CA SER A 147 -0.86 3.93 18.41
C SER A 147 0.32 4.51 17.63
N ALA A 148 1.05 5.43 18.26
CA ALA A 148 2.20 6.06 17.63
C ALA A 148 3.31 6.37 18.63
N SER A 149 4.54 6.19 18.19
CA SER A 149 5.78 6.43 18.94
C SER A 149 6.87 6.87 17.97
N GLN A 150 8.02 7.30 18.49
CA GLN A 150 9.15 7.71 17.63
C GLN A 150 9.69 6.58 16.74
N SER A 151 9.50 5.31 17.12
CA SER A 151 10.04 4.15 16.40
C SER A 151 9.00 3.31 15.67
N LYS A 152 7.71 3.47 15.97
CA LYS A 152 6.64 2.63 15.43
C LYS A 152 5.30 3.36 15.42
N ILE A 153 4.56 3.22 14.32
CA ILE A 153 3.16 3.64 14.17
C ILE A 153 2.33 2.42 13.77
N THR A 154 1.18 2.26 14.41
CA THR A 154 0.18 1.25 14.05
C THR A 154 -1.05 1.96 13.53
N LEU A 155 -1.41 1.66 12.30
CA LEU A 155 -2.51 2.22 11.53
C LEU A 155 -3.55 1.12 11.27
N ARG A 156 -4.83 1.47 11.25
CA ARG A 156 -5.93 0.57 10.91
C ARG A 156 -6.65 1.08 9.68
N LEU A 157 -6.88 0.18 8.72
CA LEU A 157 -7.75 0.41 7.57
C LEU A 157 -9.20 0.52 8.05
N ILE A 158 -9.81 1.69 7.82
CA ILE A 158 -11.16 2.01 8.29
C ILE A 158 -12.22 1.16 7.56
N SER A 159 -11.98 0.82 6.30
CA SER A 159 -12.90 0.07 5.44
C SER A 159 -12.87 -1.46 5.64
N GLU A 160 -11.72 -2.04 5.98
CA GLU A 160 -11.50 -3.49 5.85
C GLU A 160 -10.90 -4.19 7.09
N GLY A 161 -10.59 -3.44 8.16
CA GLY A 161 -10.12 -4.03 9.43
C GLY A 161 -8.67 -4.55 9.40
N GLY A 162 -7.92 -4.30 8.32
CA GLY A 162 -6.49 -4.57 8.24
C GLY A 162 -5.65 -3.61 9.10
N THR A 163 -4.44 -4.05 9.45
CA THR A 163 -3.49 -3.25 10.25
C THR A 163 -2.21 -3.01 9.44
N VAL A 164 -1.84 -1.75 9.31
CA VAL A 164 -0.56 -1.32 8.73
C VAL A 164 0.39 -0.96 9.86
N ILE A 165 1.62 -1.46 9.81
CA ILE A 165 2.65 -1.16 10.79
C ILE A 165 3.81 -0.48 10.10
N LEU A 166 4.04 0.78 10.48
CA LEU A 166 5.21 1.54 10.07
C LEU A 166 6.28 1.42 11.16
N VAL A 167 7.50 1.07 10.76
CA VAL A 167 8.67 1.00 11.64
C VAL A 167 9.67 2.04 11.16
N ARG A 168 10.25 2.78 12.09
CA ARG A 168 11.22 3.83 11.77
C ARG A 168 12.47 3.22 11.12
N LYS A 169 12.96 3.87 10.06
CA LYS A 169 14.27 3.55 9.44
C LYS A 169 15.44 4.07 10.27
#